data_AF-A0A7H9EA99-F1
#
_entry.id   AF-A0A7H9EA99-F1
#
_cell.length_a   1.000
_cell.length_b   1.000
_cell.length_c   1.000
_cell.angle_alpha   90.00
_cell.angle_beta   90.00
_cell.angle_gamma   90.00
#
_symmetry.space_group_name_H-M   'P 1'
#
loop_
_entity.id
_entity.type
_entity.pdbx_description
1 polymer ?
#
loop_
_entity_poly.entity_id
_entity_poly.type
_entity_poly.pdbx_seq_one_letter_code
_entity_poly.pdbx_strand_id
1 'polypeptide(L)' 'MRIINNNNEITKCDEKLDEKIEKFRQLTEVAAEQGTITIDGVTYDSVFIWRMLAKEALDIAEQQEWFEIHED' A
#
# COMPACT_ATOMS: atom_id res chain seq x y z
N MET A 1 6.87 -2.97 -33.70
CA MET A 1 5.95 -2.86 -32.56
C MET A 1 6.27 -3.99 -31.59
N ARG A 2 6.92 -3.70 -30.46
CA ARG A 2 6.99 -4.67 -29.36
C ARG A 2 5.63 -4.61 -28.69
N ILE A 3 4.83 -5.67 -28.84
CA ILE A 3 3.68 -5.89 -27.97
C ILE A 3 4.32 -6.28 -26.63
N ILE A 4 4.58 -5.27 -25.80
CA ILE A 4 5.00 -5.49 -24.42
C ILE A 4 3.79 -6.10 -23.70
N ASN A 5 4.06 -7.03 -22.81
CA ASN A 5 3.14 -7.82 -21.99
C ASN A 5 2.26 -6.94 -21.06
N ASN A 6 1.51 -5.97 -21.57
CA ASN A 6 0.73 -5.01 -20.78
C ASN A 6 -0.21 -5.72 -19.80
N ASN A 7 -0.91 -6.76 -20.24
CA ASN A 7 -1.84 -7.50 -19.38
C ASN A 7 -1.16 -8.17 -18.18
N ASN A 8 0.06 -8.69 -18.34
CA ASN A 8 0.77 -9.33 -17.23
C ASN A 8 1.36 -8.32 -16.24
N GLU A 9 1.71 -7.11 -16.69
CA GLU A 9 2.19 -6.04 -15.81
C GLU A 9 1.04 -5.37 -15.07
N ILE A 10 -0.12 -5.21 -15.73
CA ILE A 10 -1.37 -4.72 -15.14
C ILE A 10 -1.85 -5.70 -14.05
N THR A 11 -2.04 -6.99 -14.38
CA THR A 11 -2.49 -7.98 -13.38
C THR A 11 -1.55 -8.06 -12.17
N LYS A 12 -0.23 -7.98 -12.37
CA LYS A 12 0.74 -7.97 -11.25
C LYS A 12 0.71 -6.70 -10.43
N CYS A 13 0.43 -5.54 -11.02
CA CYS A 13 0.26 -4.32 -10.26
C CYS A 13 -1.06 -4.33 -9.50
N ASP A 14 -2.10 -4.97 -10.05
CA ASP A 14 -3.45 -5.01 -9.49
C ASP A 14 -3.48 -5.91 -8.24
N GLU A 15 -2.91 -7.12 -8.35
CA GLU A 15 -2.73 -8.01 -7.19
C GLU A 15 -1.89 -7.36 -6.07
N LYS A 16 -0.86 -6.58 -6.44
CA LYS A 16 -0.03 -5.86 -5.46
C LYS A 16 -0.78 -4.69 -4.81
N LEU A 17 -1.69 -4.04 -5.53
CA LEU A 17 -2.47 -2.95 -5.01
C LEU A 17 -3.47 -3.46 -3.97
N ASP A 18 -4.14 -4.58 -4.26
CA ASP A 18 -5.04 -5.24 -3.30
C ASP A 18 -4.32 -5.65 -2.02
N GLU A 19 -3.12 -6.24 -2.13
CA GLU A 19 -2.29 -6.59 -0.97
C GLU A 19 -1.91 -5.35 -0.14
N LYS A 20 -1.60 -4.23 -0.80
CA LYS A 20 -1.26 -2.96 -0.15
C LYS A 20 -2.46 -2.35 0.57
N ILE A 21 -3.63 -2.37 -0.04
CA ILE A 21 -4.88 -1.87 0.56
C ILE A 21 -5.24 -2.69 1.80
N GLU A 22 -5.15 -4.03 1.73
CA GLU A 22 -5.46 -4.87 2.89
C GLU A 22 -4.46 -4.66 4.03
N LYS A 23 -3.16 -4.51 3.71
CA LYS A 23 -2.14 -4.18 4.71
C LYS A 23 -2.37 -2.81 5.34
N PHE A 24 -2.77 -1.82 4.55
CA PHE A 24 -3.12 -0.49 5.04
C PHE A 24 -4.32 -0.55 6.00
N ARG A 25 -5.34 -1.35 5.69
CA ARG A 25 -6.51 -1.57 6.55
C ARG A 25 -6.12 -2.16 7.90
N GLN A 26 -5.30 -3.21 7.91
CA GLN A 26 -4.84 -3.87 9.13
C GLN A 26 -4.01 -2.92 10.01
N LEU A 27 -3.10 -2.14 9.42
CA LEU A 27 -2.30 -1.16 10.16
C LEU A 27 -3.18 -0.05 10.77
N THR A 28 -4.27 0.33 10.09
CA THR A 28 -5.22 1.33 10.59
C THR A 28 -5.99 0.82 11.80
N GLU A 29 -6.44 -0.44 11.77
CA GLU A 29 -7.10 -1.08 12.91
C GLU A 29 -6.17 -1.14 14.13
N VAL A 30 -4.90 -1.55 13.94
CA VAL A 30 -3.90 -1.58 15.02
C VAL A 30 -3.62 -0.18 15.58
N ALA A 31 -3.50 0.83 14.71
CA ALA A 31 -3.29 2.23 15.12
C ALA A 31 -4.44 2.76 15.98
N ALA A 32 -5.68 2.40 15.61
CA ALA A 32 -6.89 2.85 16.28
C ALA A 32 -7.11 2.18 17.65
N GLU A 33 -6.78 0.89 17.77
CA GLU A 33 -7.09 0.11 18.98
C GLU A 33 -5.96 0.10 20.03
N GLN A 34 -4.71 -0.11 19.60
CA GLN A 34 -3.61 -0.44 20.53
C GLN A 34 -2.70 0.75 20.84
N GLY A 35 -2.76 1.81 20.04
CA GLY A 35 -1.96 3.02 20.21
C GLY A 35 -0.45 2.83 20.13
N THR A 36 0.04 1.60 19.93
CA THR A 36 1.44 1.21 19.78
C THR A 36 1.53 -0.09 18.95
N ILE A 37 2.65 -0.32 18.27
CA ILE A 37 2.93 -1.57 17.54
C ILE A 37 4.36 -2.01 17.82
N THR A 38 4.60 -3.33 17.92
CA THR A 38 5.95 -3.88 18.03
C THR A 38 6.37 -4.51 16.70
N ILE A 39 7.44 -4.00 16.10
CA ILE A 39 8.01 -4.47 14.84
C ILE A 39 9.47 -4.81 15.10
N ASP A 40 9.88 -6.04 14.79
CA ASP A 40 11.25 -6.55 15.01
C ASP A 40 11.78 -6.32 16.44
N GLY A 41 10.90 -6.44 17.43
CA GLY A 41 11.23 -6.24 18.85
C GLY A 41 11.31 -4.78 19.30
N VAL A 42 11.07 -3.82 18.41
CA VAL A 42 11.01 -2.39 18.74
C VAL A 42 9.56 -1.94 18.83
N THR A 43 9.17 -1.34 19.95
CA THR A 43 7.84 -0.78 20.15
C THR A 43 7.79 0.67 19.69
N TYR A 44 6.85 0.97 18.81
CA TYR A 44 6.61 2.29 18.26
C TYR A 44 5.26 2.83 18.75
N ASP A 45 5.17 4.15 18.92
CA ASP A 45 3.93 4.82 19.28
C ASP A 45 2.96 4.94 18.10
N SER A 46 1.73 5.37 18.39
CA SER A 46 0.68 5.57 17.39
C SER A 46 1.08 6.58 16.33
N VAL A 47 1.86 7.60 16.66
CA VAL A 47 2.31 8.63 15.71
C VAL A 47 3.18 8.01 14.62
N PHE A 48 4.08 7.09 14.99
CA PHE A 48 4.87 6.33 14.03
C PHE A 48 3.98 5.48 13.11
N ILE A 49 2.93 4.83 13.65
CA ILE A 49 1.99 4.04 12.85
C ILE A 49 1.24 4.92 11.86
N TRP A 50 0.71 6.07 12.30
CA TRP A 50 0.03 7.03 11.43
C TRP A 50 0.94 7.57 10.34
N ARG A 51 2.23 7.77 10.64
CA ARG A 51 3.23 8.15 9.63
C ARG A 51 3.47 7.04 8.61
N MET A 52 3.50 5.77 9.03
CA MET A 52 3.60 4.64 8.11
C MET A 52 2.36 4.55 7.21
N LEU A 53 1.17 4.69 7.78
CA LEU A 53 -0.09 4.72 7.04
C LEU A 53 -0.06 5.83 5.98
N ALA A 54 0.27 7.07 6.35
CA ALA A 54 0.32 8.17 5.39
C ALA A 54 1.26 7.91 4.19
N LYS A 55 2.38 7.22 4.41
CA LYS A 55 3.29 6.84 3.32
C LYS A 55 2.70 5.77 2.42
N GLU A 56 2.08 4.75 3.00
CA GLU A 56 1.46 3.66 2.22
C GLU A 56 0.26 4.18 1.41
N ALA A 57 -0.53 5.10 1.97
CA ALA A 57 -1.63 5.76 1.26
C ALA A 57 -1.14 6.57 0.05
N LEU A 58 0.00 7.26 0.18
CA LEU A 58 0.61 7.98 -0.94
C LEU A 58 1.07 7.02 -2.03
N ASP A 59 1.73 5.92 -1.68
CA ASP A 59 2.20 4.92 -2.65
C ASP A 59 1.04 4.22 -3.39
N ILE A 60 -0.08 3.95 -2.68
CA ILE A 60 -1.32 3.45 -3.29
C ILE A 60 -1.88 4.46 -4.29
N ALA A 61 -1.90 5.76 -3.96
CA ALA A 61 -2.39 6.80 -4.85
C ALA A 61 -1.52 6.95 -6.10
N GLU A 62 -0.19 6.91 -5.96
CA GLU A 62 0.75 6.95 -7.07
C GLU A 62 0.60 5.73 -8.01
N GLN A 63 0.32 4.55 -7.44
CA GLN A 63 0.05 3.34 -8.24
C GLN A 63 -1.29 3.42 -8.99
N GLN A 64 -2.34 3.97 -8.37
CA GLN A 64 -3.62 4.23 -9.04
C GLN A 64 -3.46 5.22 -10.21
N GLU A 65 -2.72 6.32 -10.01
CA GLU A 65 -2.42 7.27 -11.10
C GLU A 65 -1.65 6.59 -12.24
N TRP A 66 -0.72 5.68 -11.94
CA TRP A 66 -0.03 4.91 -12.97
C TRP A 66 -0.99 4.06 -13.82
N PHE A 67 -1.97 3.40 -13.20
CA PHE A 67 -2.99 2.64 -13.91
C PHE A 67 -3.83 3.54 -14.83
N GLU A 68 -4.31 4.68 -14.32
CA GLU A 68 -5.10 5.64 -15.11
C GLU A 68 -4.36 6.09 -16.38
N ILE A 69 -3.02 6.14 -16.36
CA ILE A 69 -2.20 6.54 -17.50
C ILE A 69 -1.93 5.39 -18.48
N HIS A 70 -1.88 4.14 -18.02
CA HIS A 70 -1.36 2.99 -18.80
C HIS A 70 -2.40 1.92 -19.15
N GLU A 71 -3.61 2.01 -18.62
CA GLU A 71 -4.71 1.06 -18.89
C GLU A 71 -5.57 1.44 -20.12
N ASP A 72 -5.30 2.58 -20.77
CA ASP A 72 -5.93 3.05 -22.04
C ASP A 72 -5.36 2.37 -23.31
#